data_AF-A0A8J9X5R1-F1
#
_entry.id   AF-A0A8J9X5R1-F1
#
_cell.length_a   1.000
_cell.length_b   1.000
_cell.length_c   1.000
_cell.angle_alpha   90.00
_cell.angle_beta   90.00
_cell.angle_gamma   90.00
#
_symmetry.space_group_name_H-M   'P 1'
#
loop_
_entity.id
_entity.type
_entity.pdbx_description
1 polymer ?
#
loop_
_entity_poly.entity_id
_entity_poly.type
_entity_poly.pdbx_seq_one_letter_code
_entity_poly.pdbx_strand_id
1 'polypeptide(L)'
;MAASISAPTRIVGIATILILIENSKSFTELWTSPRARRNSFVEFGSSTSSASDHVGNNDTSVWKALLDRFQGDFDNYNQVLHDRKKGLLPREGGGHEHIHCSLVPVSETARLAAFYFDGVPGAIFRFRLYDLIPVDESTIDTVLYTLHPELERRLRRCPDPSSWPLFFEEFGVKGRVQLLPKCDVRWSWVLDPVQHDYALDEVPNGLHAVMVHGEALVESQMMPGQKILIKDQLSLWPDELWIHDRGFDPDTMRFIYGNQRGVPYRLERVTDIALNNGRTIVQEDLAWTLGPDFRSEGEYQDKMVAVGGGSRPTK
;
A
#
# COMPACT_ATOMS: atom_id res chain seq x y z
N MET A 1 -44.30 -49.34 5.87
CA MET A 1 -43.36 -48.72 6.82
C MET A 1 -42.12 -48.30 6.04
N ALA A 2 -42.06 -47.04 5.62
CA ALA A 2 -40.91 -46.47 4.93
C ALA A 2 -40.60 -45.13 5.62
N ALA A 3 -39.49 -45.07 6.33
CA ALA A 3 -39.02 -43.85 6.98
C ALA A 3 -38.29 -42.99 5.94
N SER A 4 -38.90 -41.87 5.59
CA SER A 4 -38.27 -40.77 4.86
C SER A 4 -37.40 -40.00 5.84
N ILE A 5 -36.08 -40.04 5.65
CA ILE A 5 -35.14 -39.20 6.39
C ILE A 5 -34.82 -38.02 5.46
N SER A 6 -35.41 -36.87 5.75
CA SER A 6 -35.06 -35.61 5.11
C SER A 6 -33.68 -35.16 5.60
N ALA A 7 -32.76 -34.95 4.66
CA ALA A 7 -31.50 -34.29 4.95
C ALA A 7 -31.74 -32.79 5.19
N PRO A 8 -31.07 -32.16 6.18
CA PRO A 8 -31.20 -30.74 6.40
C PRO A 8 -30.47 -29.98 5.29
N THR A 9 -31.22 -29.14 4.57
CA THR A 9 -30.73 -28.11 3.67
C THR A 9 -29.72 -27.23 4.41
N ARG A 10 -28.42 -27.43 4.15
CA ARG A 10 -27.39 -26.49 4.58
C ARG A 10 -27.58 -25.21 3.78
N ILE A 11 -28.13 -24.19 4.45
CA ILE A 11 -28.05 -22.80 4.00
C ILE A 11 -26.56 -22.42 4.08
N VAL A 12 -25.87 -22.51 2.95
CA VAL A 12 -24.54 -21.93 2.78
C VAL A 12 -24.74 -20.43 2.66
N GLY A 13 -24.63 -19.72 3.79
CA GLY A 13 -24.56 -18.27 3.81
C GLY A 13 -23.26 -17.82 3.15
N ILE A 14 -23.35 -17.47 1.87
CA ILE A 14 -22.27 -16.84 1.11
C ILE A 14 -22.08 -15.43 1.68
N ALA A 15 -21.05 -15.24 2.50
CA ALA A 15 -20.62 -13.92 2.93
C ALA A 15 -19.68 -13.34 1.85
N THR A 16 -20.28 -12.75 0.81
CA THR A 16 -19.57 -11.94 -0.18
C THR A 16 -19.06 -10.67 0.49
N ILE A 17 -17.79 -10.64 0.90
CA ILE A 17 -17.14 -9.41 1.36
C ILE A 17 -16.37 -8.82 0.18
N LEU A 18 -17.03 -7.87 -0.48
CA LEU A 18 -16.49 -7.05 -1.58
C LEU A 18 -15.44 -6.07 -1.05
N ILE A 19 -14.41 -5.79 -1.87
CA ILE A 19 -13.59 -4.57 -1.76
C ILE A 19 -13.74 -3.71 -3.02
N LEU A 20 -14.72 -2.81 -3.01
CA LEU A 20 -14.99 -1.77 -4.02
C LEU A 20 -15.79 -0.61 -3.38
N ILE A 21 -15.40 0.63 -3.73
CA ILE A 21 -16.08 1.88 -3.33
C ILE A 21 -17.23 2.18 -4.30
N GLU A 22 -18.42 2.46 -3.78
CA GLU A 22 -19.43 3.30 -4.45
C GLU A 22 -19.89 4.42 -3.50
N ASN A 23 -20.00 5.63 -4.06
CA ASN A 23 -20.36 6.87 -3.36
C ASN A 23 -21.80 6.83 -2.81
N SER A 24 -22.02 7.32 -1.60
CA SER A 24 -22.87 8.50 -1.32
C SER A 24 -23.26 8.62 0.17
N LYS A 25 -22.97 9.79 0.75
CA LYS A 25 -23.91 10.74 1.37
C LYS A 25 -23.21 11.54 2.48
N SER A 26 -23.41 12.85 2.36
CA SER A 26 -23.10 13.91 3.32
C SER A 26 -23.38 13.49 4.77
N PHE A 27 -22.42 13.74 5.66
CA PHE A 27 -22.68 13.90 7.08
C PHE A 27 -21.98 15.16 7.58
N THR A 28 -22.59 16.29 7.29
CA THR A 28 -22.43 17.51 8.08
C THR A 28 -23.16 17.34 9.41
N GLU A 29 -22.57 17.89 10.47
CA GLU A 29 -23.10 18.05 11.84
C GLU A 29 -22.83 16.94 12.86
N LEU A 30 -21.72 17.13 13.57
CA LEU A 30 -21.46 16.92 15.01
C LEU A 30 -19.95 17.17 15.07
N TRP A 31 -19.43 18.24 15.67
CA TRP A 31 -19.27 18.36 17.11
C TRP A 31 -19.04 19.83 17.50
N THR A 32 -19.77 20.26 18.51
CA THR A 32 -19.42 21.40 19.35
C THR A 32 -18.24 21.02 20.27
N SER A 33 -17.23 21.89 20.29
CA SER A 33 -16.02 21.94 21.14
C SER A 33 -16.30 21.90 22.67
N PRO A 34 -15.27 21.94 23.54
CA PRO A 34 -13.97 21.23 23.54
C PRO A 34 -13.59 20.67 24.93
N ARG A 35 -12.61 19.75 25.01
CA ARG A 35 -11.71 19.71 26.17
C ARG A 35 -10.26 19.47 25.75
N ALA A 36 -9.44 20.42 26.16
CA ALA A 36 -8.04 20.59 25.85
C ALA A 36 -7.13 19.53 26.49
N ARG A 37 -6.13 19.08 25.75
CA ARG A 37 -4.80 18.80 26.29
C ARG A 37 -3.73 19.36 25.36
N ARG A 38 -2.77 20.03 25.99
CA ARG A 38 -1.68 20.86 25.47
C ARG A 38 -0.92 20.22 24.30
N ASN A 39 -0.89 20.94 23.18
CA ASN A 39 0.13 20.81 22.15
C ASN A 39 1.41 21.51 22.64
N SER A 40 2.55 20.83 22.57
CA SER A 40 3.84 21.50 22.46
C SER A 40 4.13 21.72 20.98
N PHE A 41 4.13 22.98 20.59
CA PHE A 41 4.45 23.49 19.27
C PHE A 41 5.97 23.43 19.09
N VAL A 42 6.47 22.82 18.01
CA VAL A 42 7.90 22.89 17.65
C VAL A 42 8.00 23.77 16.40
N GLU A 43 8.60 24.94 16.57
CA GLU A 43 8.99 25.84 15.48
C GLU A 43 10.28 25.33 14.84
N PHE A 44 10.30 25.26 13.51
CA PHE A 44 11.46 24.89 12.72
C PHE A 44 12.47 26.05 12.67
N GLY A 45 13.59 25.89 13.37
CA GLY A 45 14.76 26.76 13.28
C GLY A 45 15.78 26.20 12.29
N SER A 46 16.15 26.99 11.28
CA SER A 46 17.26 26.72 10.38
C SER A 46 18.59 26.95 11.11
N SER A 47 19.53 26.01 11.00
CA SER A 47 20.91 26.19 11.45
C SER A 47 21.84 25.46 10.50
N THR A 48 22.60 26.24 9.73
CA THR A 48 23.71 25.81 8.90
C THR A 48 24.93 25.55 9.77
N SER A 49 25.62 24.42 9.56
CA SER A 49 27.04 24.32 9.92
C SER A 49 27.78 23.34 9.00
N SER A 50 29.07 23.62 8.89
CA SER A 50 29.99 23.40 7.79
C SER A 50 30.64 22.01 7.74
N ALA A 51 31.05 21.65 6.52
CA ALA A 51 31.75 20.43 6.13
C ALA A 51 33.11 20.21 6.82
N SER A 52 33.42 18.92 7.06
CA SER A 52 34.78 18.41 7.14
C SER A 52 34.87 17.07 6.40
N ASP A 53 35.73 17.03 5.39
CA ASP A 53 36.03 15.86 4.56
C ASP A 53 36.68 14.73 5.37
N HIS A 54 36.04 13.56 5.35
CA HIS A 54 36.73 12.28 5.52
C HIS A 54 36.21 11.28 4.47
N VAL A 55 37.13 10.91 3.58
CA VAL A 55 36.95 9.93 2.51
C VAL A 55 36.81 8.53 3.11
N GLY A 56 35.66 7.90 2.83
CA GLY A 56 35.37 6.50 3.13
C GLY A 56 34.09 6.34 3.95
N ASN A 57 32.92 6.56 3.34
CA ASN A 57 31.66 6.15 3.97
C ASN A 57 30.79 5.42 2.95
N ASN A 58 30.72 4.10 3.07
CA ASN A 58 29.65 3.32 2.45
C ASN A 58 28.34 3.91 2.94
N ASP A 59 27.46 4.22 2.00
CA ASP A 59 26.22 4.95 2.18
C ASP A 59 25.14 4.05 2.83
N THR A 60 25.42 3.53 4.02
CA THR A 60 24.63 2.49 4.71
C THR A 60 23.50 3.06 5.58
N SER A 61 23.17 4.34 5.44
CA SER A 61 22.08 4.94 6.21
C SER A 61 20.74 4.38 5.75
N VAL A 62 19.96 3.83 6.68
CA VAL A 62 18.56 3.42 6.42
C VAL A 62 17.77 4.58 5.85
N TRP A 63 17.96 5.79 6.38
CA TRP A 63 17.29 7.01 5.92
C TRP A 63 17.52 7.24 4.43
N LYS A 64 18.78 7.26 3.99
CA LYS A 64 19.11 7.54 2.59
C LYS A 64 18.55 6.46 1.66
N ALA A 65 18.74 5.19 2.02
CA ALA A 65 18.21 4.08 1.23
C ALA A 65 16.69 4.11 1.15
N LEU A 66 15.99 4.48 2.23
CA LEU A 66 14.54 4.58 2.24
C LEU A 66 14.03 5.78 1.43
N LEU A 67 14.69 6.95 1.53
CA LEU A 67 14.35 8.11 0.70
C LEU A 67 14.51 7.84 -0.81
N ASP A 68 15.55 7.11 -1.17
CA ASP A 68 15.87 6.73 -2.55
C ASP A 68 14.88 5.69 -3.09
N ARG A 69 14.63 4.62 -2.33
CA ARG A 69 13.89 3.45 -2.81
C ARG A 69 12.39 3.52 -2.55
N PHE A 70 11.92 4.21 -1.50
CA PHE A 70 10.49 4.23 -1.11
C PHE A 70 9.71 5.35 -1.82
N GLN A 71 9.82 5.34 -3.14
CA GLN A 71 9.16 6.22 -4.08
C GLN A 71 9.22 5.58 -5.48
N GLY A 72 8.33 5.96 -6.38
CA GLY A 72 8.22 5.35 -7.71
C GLY A 72 6.95 4.54 -7.90
N ASP A 73 6.85 3.86 -9.04
CA ASP A 73 5.77 2.93 -9.35
C ASP A 73 6.26 1.49 -9.24
N PHE A 74 5.39 0.61 -8.76
CA PHE A 74 5.67 -0.80 -8.56
C PHE A 74 4.49 -1.66 -9.02
N ASP A 75 4.75 -2.81 -9.64
CA ASP A 75 3.71 -3.67 -10.18
C ASP A 75 4.07 -5.16 -10.06
N ASN A 76 3.11 -6.03 -9.78
CA ASN A 76 3.35 -7.47 -9.61
C ASN A 76 2.94 -8.35 -10.81
N TYR A 77 2.80 -7.78 -12.01
CA TYR A 77 2.28 -8.51 -13.17
C TYR A 77 3.01 -9.83 -13.45
N ASN A 78 4.35 -9.86 -13.37
CA ASN A 78 5.10 -11.09 -13.63
C ASN A 78 4.86 -12.16 -12.56
N GLN A 79 4.65 -11.77 -11.30
CA GLN A 79 4.23 -12.67 -10.23
C GLN A 79 2.88 -13.30 -10.58
N VAL A 80 1.91 -12.49 -11.02
CA VAL A 80 0.59 -12.97 -11.43
C VAL A 80 0.69 -13.90 -12.64
N LEU A 81 1.46 -13.53 -13.65
CA LEU A 81 1.69 -14.37 -14.84
C LEU A 81 2.26 -15.75 -14.45
N HIS A 82 3.20 -15.78 -13.50
CA HIS A 82 3.75 -17.03 -12.98
C HIS A 82 2.75 -17.87 -12.21
N ASP A 83 1.93 -17.23 -11.37
CA ASP A 83 0.84 -17.90 -10.66
C ASP A 83 -0.15 -18.55 -11.62
N ARG A 84 -0.55 -17.83 -12.68
CA ARG A 84 -1.50 -18.32 -13.67
C ARG A 84 -0.93 -19.48 -14.48
N LYS A 85 0.37 -19.46 -14.82
CA LYS A 85 1.07 -20.61 -15.42
C LYS A 85 1.06 -21.85 -14.51
N LYS A 86 0.94 -21.68 -13.20
CA LYS A 86 0.79 -22.76 -12.21
C LYS A 86 -0.67 -23.12 -11.89
N GLY A 87 -1.64 -22.50 -12.57
CA GLY A 87 -3.07 -22.70 -12.31
C GLY A 87 -3.58 -22.06 -11.01
N LEU A 88 -2.80 -21.13 -10.42
CA LEU A 88 -3.20 -20.43 -9.21
C LEU A 88 -4.03 -19.20 -9.59
N LEU A 89 -5.32 -19.26 -9.23
CA LEU A 89 -6.26 -18.15 -9.34
C LEU A 89 -6.18 -17.26 -8.08
N PRO A 90 -6.62 -16.00 -8.13
CA PRO A 90 -6.56 -15.12 -6.96
C PRO A 90 -7.44 -15.63 -5.80
N ARG A 91 -7.26 -15.06 -4.60
CA ARG A 91 -8.05 -15.36 -3.38
C ARG A 91 -7.96 -16.82 -2.95
N GLU A 92 -9.08 -17.54 -3.01
CA GLU A 92 -9.24 -18.95 -2.64
C GLU A 92 -8.38 -19.87 -3.51
N GLY A 93 -7.99 -19.42 -4.72
CA GLY A 93 -7.03 -20.12 -5.57
C GLY A 93 -5.57 -19.96 -5.12
N GLY A 94 -5.30 -19.09 -4.14
CA GLY A 94 -3.99 -18.88 -3.53
C GLY A 94 -2.95 -18.14 -4.39
N GLY A 95 -3.31 -17.74 -5.61
CA GLY A 95 -2.53 -16.83 -6.44
C GLY A 95 -2.78 -15.37 -6.07
N HIS A 96 -2.06 -14.47 -6.73
CA HIS A 96 -2.16 -13.02 -6.49
C HIS A 96 -3.14 -12.35 -7.45
N GLU A 97 -3.79 -11.29 -6.97
CA GLU A 97 -4.36 -10.23 -7.79
C GLU A 97 -3.24 -9.42 -8.47
N HIS A 98 -3.51 -8.90 -9.67
CA HIS A 98 -2.64 -7.92 -10.33
C HIS A 98 -2.88 -6.54 -9.72
N ILE A 99 -1.88 -6.06 -8.99
CA ILE A 99 -1.89 -4.78 -8.28
C ILE A 99 -0.70 -3.93 -8.72
N HIS A 100 -0.96 -2.63 -8.76
CA HIS A 100 0.02 -1.60 -8.97
C HIS A 100 0.03 -0.66 -7.77
N CYS A 101 1.21 -0.18 -7.38
CA CYS A 101 1.43 0.78 -6.31
C CYS A 101 2.20 1.99 -6.84
N SER A 102 1.66 3.19 -6.66
CA SER A 102 2.38 4.44 -6.91
C SER A 102 2.73 5.11 -5.58
N LEU A 103 4.01 5.37 -5.33
CA LEU A 103 4.54 6.10 -4.18
C LEU A 103 5.11 7.45 -4.63
N VAL A 104 4.33 8.51 -4.47
CA VAL A 104 4.67 9.85 -4.96
C VAL A 104 5.14 10.73 -3.80
N PRO A 105 6.39 11.24 -3.81
CA PRO A 105 6.86 12.15 -2.78
C PRO A 105 6.11 13.48 -2.85
N VAL A 106 5.55 13.92 -1.72
CA VAL A 106 4.90 15.23 -1.54
C VAL A 106 5.68 16.15 -0.61
N SER A 107 6.68 15.61 0.08
CA SER A 107 7.74 16.33 0.77
C SER A 107 8.98 15.42 0.81
N GLU A 108 10.05 15.86 1.46
CA GLU A 108 11.22 15.01 1.72
C GLU A 108 10.86 13.76 2.54
N THR A 109 9.93 13.88 3.49
CA THR A 109 9.58 12.80 4.43
C THR A 109 8.27 12.09 4.07
N ALA A 110 7.39 12.70 3.28
CA ALA A 110 6.05 12.18 3.06
C ALA A 110 5.80 11.71 1.62
N ARG A 111 5.11 10.58 1.48
CA ARG A 111 4.70 9.98 0.20
C ARG A 111 3.18 9.75 0.17
N LEU A 112 2.54 10.20 -0.89
CA LEU A 112 1.21 9.74 -1.26
C LEU A 112 1.30 8.38 -1.93
N ALA A 113 0.53 7.44 -1.42
CA ALA A 113 0.46 6.10 -1.96
C ALA A 113 -0.91 5.83 -2.56
N ALA A 114 -0.96 5.26 -3.76
CA ALA A 114 -2.17 4.73 -4.36
C ALA A 114 -1.96 3.28 -4.78
N PHE A 115 -2.97 2.44 -4.55
CA PHE A 115 -2.98 1.06 -5.01
C PHE A 115 -4.18 0.84 -5.93
N TYR A 116 -3.94 0.29 -7.12
CA TYR A 116 -4.97 0.05 -8.12
C TYR A 116 -4.80 -1.30 -8.81
N PHE A 117 -5.90 -1.83 -9.35
CA PHE A 117 -5.91 -3.12 -10.02
C PHE A 117 -5.51 -3.03 -11.49
N ASP A 118 -4.94 -4.12 -11.99
CA ASP A 118 -4.86 -4.46 -13.41
C ASP A 118 -4.13 -3.42 -14.27
N GLY A 119 -3.20 -2.64 -13.69
CA GLY A 119 -2.57 -1.53 -14.39
C GLY A 119 -3.58 -0.47 -14.89
N VAL A 120 -4.69 -0.26 -14.18
CA VAL A 120 -5.71 0.74 -14.50
C VAL A 120 -5.73 1.82 -13.41
N PRO A 121 -5.11 3.01 -13.64
CA PRO A 121 -5.03 4.08 -12.63
C PRO A 121 -6.39 4.58 -12.11
N GLY A 122 -7.47 4.41 -12.87
CA GLY A 122 -8.83 4.71 -12.40
C GLY A 122 -9.40 3.68 -11.40
N ALA A 123 -8.76 2.52 -11.25
CA ALA A 123 -9.21 1.40 -10.43
C ALA A 123 -8.58 1.38 -9.03
N ILE A 124 -8.32 2.56 -8.46
CA ILE A 124 -7.72 2.69 -7.13
C ILE A 124 -8.65 2.13 -6.05
N PHE A 125 -8.13 1.26 -5.21
CA PHE A 125 -8.85 0.69 -4.06
C PHE A 125 -8.30 1.18 -2.72
N ARG A 126 -7.09 1.77 -2.69
CA ARG A 126 -6.50 2.30 -1.46
C ARG A 126 -5.67 3.55 -1.73
N PHE A 127 -5.89 4.59 -0.93
CA PHE A 127 -4.96 5.72 -0.76
C PHE A 127 -4.40 5.72 0.65
N ARG A 128 -3.13 6.11 0.80
CA ARG A 128 -2.50 6.41 2.09
C ARG A 128 -1.54 7.58 1.95
N LEU A 129 -1.29 8.28 3.04
CA LEU A 129 -0.08 9.09 3.20
C LEU A 129 0.85 8.34 4.14
N TYR A 130 2.09 8.16 3.72
CA TYR A 130 3.18 7.62 4.52
C TYR A 130 4.12 8.76 4.91
N ASP A 131 4.37 8.96 6.20
CA ASP A 131 5.32 9.95 6.70
C ASP A 131 6.49 9.24 7.38
N LEU A 132 7.70 9.49 6.89
CA LEU A 132 8.93 8.86 7.38
C LEU A 132 9.52 9.67 8.53
N ILE A 133 9.69 9.04 9.69
CA ILE A 133 10.16 9.67 10.92
C ILE A 133 11.41 8.93 11.41
N PRO A 134 12.59 9.56 11.36
CA PRO A 134 13.79 8.97 11.96
C PRO A 134 13.59 8.73 13.46
N VAL A 135 13.89 7.51 13.91
CA VAL A 135 13.87 7.14 15.33
C VAL A 135 15.27 7.20 15.91
N ASP A 136 16.23 6.59 15.20
CA ASP A 136 17.66 6.62 15.48
C ASP A 136 18.46 6.48 14.16
N GLU A 137 19.78 6.32 14.26
CA GLU A 137 20.67 6.19 13.09
C GLU A 137 20.42 4.94 12.23
N SER A 138 19.75 3.94 12.80
CA SER A 138 19.56 2.60 12.24
C SER A 138 18.11 2.23 11.97
N THR A 139 17.14 3.03 12.43
CA THR A 139 15.72 2.73 12.29
C THR A 139 14.88 3.96 11.97
N ILE A 140 13.89 3.76 11.09
CA ILE A 140 12.95 4.80 10.63
C ILE A 140 11.52 4.28 10.78
N ASP A 141 10.66 5.03 11.44
CA ASP A 141 9.24 4.71 11.49
C ASP A 141 8.52 5.31 10.28
N THR A 142 7.53 4.60 9.76
CA THR A 142 6.55 5.13 8.80
C THR A 142 5.22 5.24 9.49
N VAL A 143 4.73 6.47 9.64
CA VAL A 143 3.42 6.77 10.21
C VAL A 143 2.39 6.84 9.08
N LEU A 144 1.27 6.17 9.28
CA LEU A 144 0.25 5.97 8.26
C LEU A 144 -0.94 6.89 8.49
N TYR A 145 -1.43 7.51 7.42
CA TYR A 145 -2.64 8.32 7.44
C TYR A 145 -3.60 7.93 6.33
N THR A 146 -4.91 8.06 6.60
CA THR A 146 -5.94 8.12 5.57
C THR A 146 -6.08 9.55 5.07
N LEU A 147 -6.53 9.69 3.83
CA LEU A 147 -6.77 11.00 3.23
C LEU A 147 -8.20 11.46 3.51
N HIS A 148 -8.38 12.78 3.52
CA HIS A 148 -9.72 13.36 3.52
C HIS A 148 -10.51 12.90 2.27
N PRO A 149 -11.80 12.52 2.36
CA PRO A 149 -12.56 12.00 1.22
C PRO A 149 -12.62 12.93 0.01
N GLU A 150 -12.66 14.25 0.22
CA GLU A 150 -12.60 15.24 -0.86
C GLU A 150 -11.25 15.23 -1.58
N LEU A 151 -10.15 15.11 -0.83
CA LEU A 151 -8.81 15.06 -1.39
C LEU A 151 -8.65 13.78 -2.23
N GLU A 152 -9.05 12.63 -1.71
CA GLU A 152 -9.06 11.38 -2.49
C GLU A 152 -9.85 11.53 -3.78
N ARG A 153 -11.03 12.16 -3.74
CA ARG A 153 -11.85 12.35 -4.93
C ARG A 153 -11.17 13.21 -5.99
N ARG A 154 -10.41 14.23 -5.58
CA ARG A 154 -9.62 15.06 -6.50
C ARG A 154 -8.48 14.26 -7.12
N LEU A 155 -7.71 13.55 -6.31
CA LEU A 155 -6.58 12.74 -6.76
C LEU A 155 -7.03 11.63 -7.74
N ARG A 156 -8.17 10.97 -7.51
CA ARG A 156 -8.74 9.95 -8.42
C ARG A 156 -9.10 10.47 -9.81
N ARG A 157 -9.34 11.78 -9.95
CA ARG A 157 -9.63 12.41 -11.24
C ARG A 157 -8.37 12.82 -11.99
N CYS A 158 -7.21 12.66 -11.34
CA CYS A 158 -5.93 12.95 -11.92
C CYS A 158 -5.28 11.63 -12.40
N PRO A 159 -5.17 11.40 -13.72
CA PRO A 159 -4.59 10.16 -14.24
C PRO A 159 -3.08 10.09 -14.06
N ASP A 160 -2.38 11.22 -13.96
CA ASP A 160 -0.92 11.28 -13.80
C ASP A 160 -0.51 11.63 -12.36
N PRO A 161 0.07 10.68 -11.60
CA PRO A 161 0.53 10.90 -10.25
C PRO A 161 1.57 12.02 -10.08
N SER A 162 2.28 12.42 -11.14
CA SER A 162 3.28 13.49 -11.09
C SER A 162 2.72 14.85 -10.60
N SER A 163 1.41 15.07 -10.78
CA SER A 163 0.74 16.32 -10.39
C SER A 163 0.09 16.27 -9.01
N TRP A 164 0.07 15.10 -8.35
CA TRP A 164 -0.51 14.95 -7.02
C TRP A 164 0.10 15.86 -5.94
N PRO A 165 1.42 16.15 -5.91
CA PRO A 165 1.99 17.06 -4.92
C PRO A 165 1.33 18.44 -4.93
N LEU A 166 1.03 18.99 -6.12
CA LEU A 166 0.33 20.27 -6.25
C LEU A 166 -1.07 20.22 -5.64
N PHE A 167 -1.87 19.21 -6.01
CA PHE A 167 -3.22 19.06 -5.46
C PHE A 167 -3.22 18.82 -3.94
N PHE A 168 -2.22 18.10 -3.44
CA PHE A 168 -2.05 17.84 -2.02
C PHE A 168 -1.71 19.11 -1.23
N GLU A 169 -0.86 19.97 -1.80
CA GLU A 169 -0.52 21.27 -1.23
C GLU A 169 -1.72 22.23 -1.27
N GLU A 170 -2.38 22.37 -2.41
CA GLU A 170 -3.55 23.24 -2.62
C GLU A 170 -4.75 22.90 -1.72
N PHE A 171 -4.89 21.64 -1.32
CA PHE A 171 -5.96 21.23 -0.39
C PHE A 171 -5.82 21.88 1.00
N GLY A 172 -4.60 22.30 1.36
CA GLY A 172 -4.28 22.91 2.64
C GLY A 172 -4.01 21.90 3.76
N VAL A 173 -3.32 22.32 4.82
CA VAL A 173 -2.81 21.42 5.87
C VAL A 173 -3.90 20.92 6.82
N LYS A 174 -4.91 21.75 7.10
CA LYS A 174 -5.89 21.45 8.15
C LYS A 174 -6.89 20.38 7.69
N GLY A 175 -6.84 19.22 8.32
CA GLY A 175 -7.81 18.14 8.11
C GLY A 175 -7.63 17.38 6.78
N ARG A 176 -6.50 17.56 6.08
CA ARG A 176 -6.21 16.84 4.83
C ARG A 176 -6.00 15.34 5.00
N VAL A 177 -5.53 14.95 6.18
CA VAL A 177 -5.25 13.56 6.53
C VAL A 177 -5.68 13.26 7.96
N GLN A 178 -5.93 11.99 8.23
CA GLN A 178 -6.27 11.46 9.56
C GLN A 178 -5.33 10.30 9.89
N LEU A 179 -4.74 10.33 11.07
CA LEU A 179 -3.83 9.28 11.55
C LEU A 179 -4.55 7.93 11.61
N LEU A 180 -3.89 6.87 11.15
CA LEU A 180 -4.28 5.49 11.40
C LEU A 180 -3.57 4.99 12.67
N PRO A 181 -4.26 4.92 13.82
CA PRO A 181 -3.61 4.65 15.09
C PRO A 181 -2.96 3.27 15.08
N LYS A 182 -1.72 3.18 15.58
CA LYS A 182 -0.96 1.94 15.77
C LYS A 182 -0.63 1.16 14.50
N CYS A 183 -0.86 1.74 13.33
CA CYS A 183 -0.53 1.11 12.05
C CYS A 183 0.92 1.38 11.62
N ASP A 184 1.71 2.04 12.46
CA ASP A 184 3.08 2.44 12.19
C ASP A 184 3.97 1.21 11.96
N VAL A 185 4.88 1.31 10.98
CA VAL A 185 5.88 0.26 10.70
C VAL A 185 7.28 0.81 10.88
N ARG A 186 8.22 -0.03 11.33
CA ARG A 186 9.62 0.34 11.56
C ARG A 186 10.54 -0.33 10.57
N TRP A 187 11.24 0.46 9.77
CA TRP A 187 12.24 0.03 8.80
C TRP A 187 13.61 -0.15 9.46
N SER A 188 14.31 -1.22 9.07
CA SER A 188 15.72 -1.42 9.39
C SER A 188 16.40 -2.32 8.34
N TRP A 189 17.73 -2.37 8.35
CA TRP A 189 18.49 -3.39 7.59
C TRP A 189 18.40 -4.79 8.21
N VAL A 190 17.97 -4.89 9.47
CA VAL A 190 17.92 -6.16 10.20
C VAL A 190 16.60 -6.85 9.87
N LEU A 191 16.72 -8.00 9.21
CA LEU A 191 15.60 -8.88 8.99
C LEU A 191 15.19 -9.55 10.31
N ASP A 192 13.92 -9.38 10.71
CA ASP A 192 13.31 -10.21 11.76
C ASP A 192 12.96 -11.57 11.16
N PRO A 193 13.60 -12.68 11.57
CA PRO A 193 13.40 -13.99 10.95
C PRO A 193 12.06 -14.65 11.27
N VAL A 194 11.35 -14.17 12.29
CA VAL A 194 10.01 -14.65 12.65
C VAL A 194 8.97 -13.89 11.84
N GLN A 195 9.16 -12.58 11.68
CA GLN A 195 8.22 -11.74 10.95
C GLN A 195 8.45 -11.81 9.43
N HIS A 196 9.67 -12.06 8.96
CA HIS A 196 10.00 -12.09 7.53
C HIS A 196 10.50 -13.46 7.08
N ASP A 197 9.83 -14.53 7.54
CA ASP A 197 10.14 -15.90 7.10
C ASP A 197 10.12 -16.05 5.56
N TYR A 198 9.30 -15.26 4.88
CA TYR A 198 9.19 -15.18 3.43
C TYR A 198 10.42 -14.58 2.71
N ALA A 199 11.36 -13.95 3.43
CA ALA A 199 12.51 -13.25 2.87
C ALA A 199 13.86 -13.83 3.34
N LEU A 200 13.86 -14.98 4.03
CA LEU A 200 15.07 -15.60 4.58
C LEU A 200 16.09 -16.04 3.51
N ASP A 201 15.61 -16.41 2.32
CA ASP A 201 16.45 -16.92 1.22
C ASP A 201 16.85 -15.82 0.22
N GLU A 202 16.49 -14.56 0.48
CA GLU A 202 16.63 -13.46 -0.48
C GLU A 202 17.98 -12.75 -0.40
N VAL A 203 18.30 -12.01 -1.46
CA VAL A 203 19.58 -11.31 -1.63
C VAL A 203 19.77 -10.26 -0.51
N PRO A 204 20.98 -10.14 0.07
CA PRO A 204 21.29 -9.08 1.03
C PRO A 204 21.02 -7.69 0.44
N ASN A 205 20.88 -6.67 1.31
CA ASN A 205 20.56 -5.26 0.97
C ASN A 205 19.06 -4.92 0.85
N GLY A 206 18.19 -5.76 1.39
CA GLY A 206 16.78 -5.41 1.64
C GLY A 206 16.63 -4.54 2.90
N LEU A 207 15.73 -3.56 2.85
CA LEU A 207 15.17 -2.91 4.03
C LEU A 207 13.90 -3.64 4.43
N HIS A 208 13.73 -3.91 5.72
CA HIS A 208 12.61 -4.71 6.22
C HIS A 208 11.82 -3.93 7.25
N ALA A 209 10.49 -4.04 7.23
CA ALA A 209 9.61 -3.35 8.15
C ALA A 209 8.57 -4.25 8.80
N VAL A 210 8.39 -4.04 10.11
CA VAL A 210 7.36 -4.69 10.92
C VAL A 210 6.52 -3.64 11.60
N MET A 211 5.26 -3.98 11.94
CA MET A 211 4.41 -3.11 12.75
C MET A 211 5.05 -2.82 14.11
N VAL A 212 5.18 -1.55 14.48
CA VAL A 212 5.74 -1.10 15.77
C VAL A 212 4.98 -1.69 16.95
N HIS A 213 3.67 -1.87 16.79
CA HIS A 213 2.79 -2.41 17.82
C HIS A 213 2.45 -3.89 17.63
N GLY A 214 3.08 -4.57 16.67
CA GLY A 214 2.84 -5.97 16.29
C GLY A 214 1.54 -6.21 15.52
N GLU A 215 0.49 -5.46 15.82
CA GLU A 215 -0.80 -5.50 15.12
C GLU A 215 -1.61 -4.20 15.35
N ALA A 216 -2.58 -3.94 14.48
CA ALA A 216 -3.51 -2.82 14.65
C ALA A 216 -4.97 -3.24 14.44
N LEU A 217 -5.88 -2.64 15.20
CA LEU A 217 -7.31 -2.73 14.95
C LEU A 217 -7.75 -1.48 14.19
N VAL A 218 -8.23 -1.67 12.97
CA VAL A 218 -8.79 -0.58 12.16
C VAL A 218 -10.26 -0.80 11.91
N GLU A 219 -11.02 0.28 11.76
CA GLU A 219 -12.37 0.20 11.24
C GLU A 219 -12.32 -0.05 9.73
N SER A 220 -13.15 -0.96 9.26
CA SER A 220 -13.34 -1.19 7.84
C SER A 220 -13.89 0.06 7.20
N GLN A 221 -13.18 0.60 6.20
CA GLN A 221 -13.66 1.72 5.39
C GLN A 221 -14.89 1.35 4.54
N MET A 222 -15.26 0.07 4.52
CA MET A 222 -16.32 -0.49 3.69
C MET A 222 -17.53 -0.98 4.46
N MET A 223 -17.29 -1.51 5.65
CA MET A 223 -18.32 -2.03 6.52
C MET A 223 -18.24 -1.24 7.82
N PRO A 224 -18.89 -0.05 7.88
CA PRO A 224 -18.88 0.78 9.07
C PRO A 224 -19.25 -0.03 10.31
N GLY A 225 -18.44 0.08 11.36
CA GLY A 225 -18.61 -0.68 12.60
C GLY A 225 -17.93 -2.05 12.63
N GLN A 226 -17.50 -2.61 11.48
CA GLN A 226 -16.65 -3.80 11.46
C GLN A 226 -15.20 -3.41 11.71
N LYS A 227 -14.55 -4.12 12.63
CA LYS A 227 -13.12 -3.99 12.89
C LYS A 227 -12.34 -5.07 12.16
N ILE A 228 -11.12 -4.74 11.76
CA ILE A 228 -10.18 -5.66 11.13
C ILE A 228 -8.88 -5.56 11.92
N LEU A 229 -8.37 -6.72 12.34
CA LEU A 229 -7.02 -6.87 12.88
C LEU A 229 -6.04 -6.98 11.72
N ILE A 230 -5.08 -6.06 11.66
CA ILE A 230 -4.08 -5.94 10.61
C ILE A 230 -2.72 -6.39 11.13
N LYS A 231 -1.99 -7.14 10.28
CA LYS A 231 -0.61 -7.58 10.49
C LYS A 231 0.19 -7.39 9.21
N ASP A 232 0.85 -6.24 9.12
CA ASP A 232 1.59 -5.83 7.94
C ASP A 232 3.10 -6.05 8.14
N GLN A 233 3.74 -6.56 7.09
CA GLN A 233 5.19 -6.70 7.00
C GLN A 233 5.60 -6.26 5.59
N LEU A 234 6.69 -5.51 5.50
CA LEU A 234 7.16 -4.96 4.24
C LEU A 234 8.63 -5.32 4.04
N SER A 235 9.05 -5.43 2.79
CA SER A 235 10.47 -5.49 2.45
C SER A 235 10.74 -4.72 1.16
N LEU A 236 11.85 -4.01 1.10
CA LEU A 236 12.16 -3.05 0.05
C LEU A 236 13.60 -3.22 -0.41
N TRP A 237 13.76 -3.64 -1.66
CA TRP A 237 15.02 -3.69 -2.39
C TRP A 237 15.12 -2.49 -3.34
N PRO A 238 16.26 -2.27 -4.02
CA PRO A 238 16.37 -1.20 -5.01
C PRO A 238 15.29 -1.26 -6.08
N ASP A 239 14.93 -2.45 -6.54
CA ASP A 239 14.06 -2.73 -7.69
C ASP A 239 12.75 -3.43 -7.33
N GLU A 240 12.51 -3.77 -6.06
CA GLU A 240 11.28 -4.45 -5.65
C GLU A 240 10.73 -3.94 -4.31
N LEU A 241 9.40 -3.86 -4.22
CA LEU A 241 8.65 -3.64 -2.99
C LEU A 241 7.78 -4.88 -2.72
N TRP A 242 8.00 -5.51 -1.58
CA TRP A 242 7.25 -6.67 -1.15
C TRP A 242 6.30 -6.30 -0.02
N ILE A 243 5.05 -6.73 -0.16
CA ILE A 243 3.95 -6.38 0.74
C ILE A 243 3.30 -7.65 1.24
N HIS A 244 3.40 -7.90 2.55
CA HIS A 244 2.76 -9.04 3.21
C HIS A 244 1.65 -8.56 4.16
N ASP A 245 0.64 -7.91 3.59
CA ASP A 245 -0.51 -7.40 4.33
C ASP A 245 -1.49 -8.55 4.64
N ARG A 246 -1.92 -8.64 5.90
CA ARG A 246 -2.90 -9.65 6.34
C ARG A 246 -3.96 -9.02 7.24
N GLY A 247 -5.22 -9.26 6.89
CA GLY A 247 -6.37 -8.83 7.67
C GLY A 247 -7.13 -10.01 8.26
N PHE A 248 -7.52 -9.90 9.52
CA PHE A 248 -8.30 -10.91 10.24
C PHE A 248 -9.50 -10.27 10.92
N ASP A 249 -10.55 -11.06 11.07
CA ASP A 249 -11.65 -10.75 11.96
C ASP A 249 -11.14 -10.85 13.41
N PRO A 250 -11.26 -9.78 14.22
CA PRO A 250 -10.61 -9.74 15.53
C PRO A 250 -11.22 -10.70 16.56
N ASP A 251 -12.48 -11.09 16.38
CA ASP A 251 -13.18 -11.95 17.33
C ASP A 251 -13.01 -13.44 16.97
N THR A 252 -13.06 -13.75 15.68
CA THR A 252 -13.02 -15.13 15.17
C THR A 252 -11.65 -15.55 14.65
N MET A 253 -10.73 -14.61 14.48
CA MET A 253 -9.43 -14.79 13.81
C MET A 253 -9.55 -15.34 12.38
N ARG A 254 -10.74 -15.26 11.78
CA ARG A 254 -10.97 -15.65 10.39
C ARG A 254 -10.22 -14.70 9.47
N PHE A 255 -9.49 -15.24 8.51
CA PHE A 255 -8.82 -14.46 7.47
C PHE A 255 -9.84 -13.65 6.65
N ILE A 256 -9.56 -12.35 6.48
CA ILE A 256 -10.39 -11.41 5.71
C ILE A 256 -9.72 -11.06 4.38
N TYR A 257 -8.45 -10.66 4.40
CA TYR A 257 -7.74 -10.26 3.18
C TYR A 257 -6.23 -10.51 3.28
N GLY A 258 -5.60 -10.52 2.10
CA GLY A 258 -4.19 -10.84 1.88
C GLY A 258 -4.06 -12.11 1.03
N ASN A 259 -2.83 -12.55 0.76
CA ASN A 259 -2.62 -13.83 0.10
C ASN A 259 -2.88 -14.99 1.08
N GLN A 260 -3.81 -15.88 0.74
CA GLN A 260 -4.21 -16.99 1.63
C GLN A 260 -3.13 -18.04 1.87
N ARG A 261 -2.08 -18.06 1.05
CA ARG A 261 -0.93 -18.96 1.20
C ARG A 261 0.22 -18.32 1.98
N GLY A 262 0.06 -17.08 2.46
CA GLY A 262 1.12 -16.36 3.17
C GLY A 262 2.29 -15.94 2.27
N VAL A 263 2.07 -15.86 0.96
CA VAL A 263 3.09 -15.37 0.02
C VAL A 263 2.91 -13.85 -0.15
N PRO A 264 3.96 -13.04 0.00
CA PRO A 264 3.85 -11.59 -0.18
C PRO A 264 3.53 -11.24 -1.64
N TYR A 265 2.85 -10.12 -1.85
CA TYR A 265 2.84 -9.46 -3.15
C TYR A 265 4.25 -8.96 -3.43
N ARG A 266 4.83 -9.34 -4.58
CA ARG A 266 6.17 -8.94 -5.01
C ARG A 266 6.04 -7.98 -6.17
N LEU A 267 6.19 -6.69 -5.89
CA LEU A 267 5.99 -5.64 -6.87
C LEU A 267 7.34 -5.17 -7.41
N GLU A 268 7.57 -5.32 -8.70
CA GLU A 268 8.75 -4.85 -9.41
C GLU A 268 8.63 -3.35 -9.70
N ARG A 269 9.73 -2.61 -9.55
CA ARG A 269 9.79 -1.19 -9.85
C ARG A 269 9.60 -0.96 -11.35
N VAL A 270 8.62 -0.12 -11.68
CA VAL A 270 8.29 0.31 -13.05
C VAL A 270 8.92 1.65 -13.37
N THR A 271 8.89 2.58 -12.41
CA THR A 271 9.43 3.93 -12.58
C THR A 271 10.15 4.42 -11.34
N ASP A 272 11.07 5.36 -11.54
CA ASP A 272 11.52 6.26 -10.51
C ASP A 272 10.71 7.55 -10.56
N ILE A 273 10.24 7.98 -9.39
CA ILE A 273 9.60 9.27 -9.19
C ILE A 273 10.38 10.01 -8.12
N ALA A 274 10.97 11.14 -8.49
CA ALA A 274 11.68 12.01 -7.57
C ALA A 274 10.92 13.33 -7.39
N LEU A 275 11.04 13.92 -6.20
CA LEU A 275 10.45 15.20 -5.88
C LEU A 275 10.91 16.25 -6.92
N ASN A 276 9.96 16.86 -7.63
CA ASN A 276 10.17 17.86 -8.69
C ASN A 276 10.90 17.39 -9.96
N ASN A 277 11.29 16.12 -10.08
CA ASN A 277 12.05 15.60 -11.22
C ASN A 277 11.23 14.69 -12.15
N GLY A 278 9.91 14.64 -11.95
CA GLY A 278 8.99 13.86 -12.77
C GLY A 278 9.15 12.35 -12.58
N ARG A 279 8.63 11.60 -13.56
CA ARG A 279 8.57 10.14 -13.59
C ARG A 279 9.47 9.63 -14.72
N THR A 280 10.36 8.68 -14.41
CA THR A 280 11.27 8.04 -15.37
C THR A 280 11.03 6.54 -15.38
N ILE A 281 10.78 5.95 -16.55
CA ILE A 281 10.58 4.50 -16.69
C ILE A 281 11.93 3.80 -16.51
N VAL A 282 11.95 2.76 -15.66
CA VAL A 282 13.13 1.92 -15.42
C VAL A 282 12.88 0.45 -15.79
N GLN A 283 11.62 0.07 -15.99
CA GLN A 283 11.22 -1.26 -16.47
C GLN A 283 10.21 -1.13 -17.62
N GLU A 284 10.73 -1.12 -18.85
CA GLU A 284 9.94 -0.92 -20.07
C GLU A 284 8.86 -1.99 -20.27
N ASP A 285 9.16 -3.26 -19.95
CA ASP A 285 8.23 -4.38 -20.12
C ASP A 285 6.98 -4.29 -19.23
N LEU A 286 7.03 -3.45 -18.19
CA LEU A 286 5.93 -3.15 -17.27
C LEU A 286 5.36 -1.74 -17.45
N ALA A 287 5.93 -0.90 -18.33
CA ALA A 287 5.47 0.48 -18.51
C ALA A 287 4.00 0.58 -18.92
N TRP A 288 3.47 -0.43 -19.62
CA TRP A 288 2.05 -0.52 -19.97
C TRP A 288 1.14 -0.44 -18.74
N THR A 289 1.59 -0.85 -17.55
CA THR A 289 0.80 -0.83 -16.31
C THR A 289 0.51 0.58 -15.79
N LEU A 290 1.25 1.60 -16.28
CA LEU A 290 1.11 3.01 -15.88
C LEU A 290 -0.17 3.68 -16.40
N GLY A 291 -0.86 3.05 -17.35
CA GLY A 291 -2.16 3.48 -17.85
C GLY A 291 -2.21 3.69 -19.38
N PRO A 292 -3.33 4.20 -19.90
CA PRO A 292 -3.61 4.28 -21.34
C PRO A 292 -2.61 5.11 -22.16
N ASP A 293 -1.88 6.03 -21.55
CA ASP A 293 -0.88 6.84 -22.25
C ASP A 293 0.41 6.06 -22.56
N PHE A 294 0.60 4.89 -21.93
CA PHE A 294 1.81 4.06 -22.03
C PHE A 294 1.57 2.72 -22.74
N ARG A 295 0.38 2.51 -23.31
CA ARG A 295 0.03 1.26 -24.00
C ARG A 295 -1.05 1.45 -25.05
N SER A 296 -1.16 0.48 -25.94
CA SER A 296 -2.36 0.33 -26.76
C SER A 296 -3.44 -0.48 -26.06
N GLU A 297 -4.71 -0.34 -26.49
CA GLU A 297 -5.79 -1.20 -26.00
C GLU A 297 -5.56 -2.68 -26.36
N GLY A 298 -5.00 -2.97 -27.54
CA GLY A 298 -4.68 -4.34 -27.94
C GLY A 298 -3.65 -5.00 -27.03
N GLU A 299 -2.57 -4.27 -26.74
CA GLU A 299 -1.55 -4.72 -25.78
C GLU A 299 -2.14 -4.98 -24.39
N TYR A 300 -2.99 -4.07 -23.89
CA TYR A 300 -3.68 -4.26 -22.62
C TYR A 300 -4.47 -5.57 -22.59
N GLN A 301 -5.31 -5.79 -23.61
CA GLN A 301 -6.13 -6.99 -23.69
C GLN A 301 -5.28 -8.26 -23.76
N ASP A 302 -4.21 -8.26 -24.55
CA ASP A 302 -3.28 -9.40 -24.64
C ASP A 302 -2.64 -9.73 -23.29
N LYS A 303 -2.18 -8.70 -22.56
CA LYS A 303 -1.61 -8.85 -21.22
C LYS A 303 -2.64 -9.39 -20.22
N MET A 304 -3.88 -8.91 -20.28
CA MET A 304 -4.96 -9.37 -19.40
C MET A 304 -5.39 -10.81 -19.73
N VAL A 305 -5.46 -11.19 -21.00
CA VAL A 305 -5.74 -12.57 -21.41
C VAL A 305 -4.68 -13.53 -20.88
N ALA A 306 -3.40 -13.13 -20.92
CA ALA A 306 -2.29 -13.96 -20.43
C ALA A 306 -2.39 -14.28 -18.92
N VAL A 307 -3.07 -13.43 -18.14
CA VAL A 307 -3.30 -13.63 -16.70
C VAL A 307 -4.72 -14.13 -16.36
N GLY A 308 -5.49 -14.53 -17.36
CA GLY A 308 -6.83 -15.09 -17.17
C GLY A 308 -7.94 -14.05 -16.94
N GLY A 309 -7.71 -12.79 -17.34
CA GLY A 309 -8.65 -11.68 -17.21
C GLY A 309 -8.35 -10.73 -16.05
N GLY A 310 -9.22 -9.75 -15.85
CA GLY A 310 -9.12 -8.75 -14.78
C GLY A 310 -9.19 -9.34 -13.38
N SER A 311 -8.36 -8.84 -12.48
CA SER A 311 -8.36 -9.18 -11.05
C SER A 311 -9.51 -8.50 -10.30
N ARG A 312 -10.13 -7.50 -10.92
CA ARG A 312 -11.35 -6.88 -10.39
C ARG A 312 -12.44 -7.94 -10.18
N PRO A 313 -13.07 -8.00 -8.99
CA PRO A 313 -14.28 -8.78 -8.82
C PRO A 313 -15.33 -8.31 -9.84
N THR A 314 -15.87 -9.25 -10.62
CA THR A 314 -17.03 -9.01 -11.48
C THR A 314 -18.23 -8.67 -10.59
N LYS A 315 -18.93 -7.57 -10.92
CA LYS A 315 -20.17 -7.16 -10.26
C LYS A 315 -21.25 -8.24 -10.37
#